data_AF-A0A3C0R0G3-F1
#
_entry.id   AF-A0A3C0R0G3-F1
#
_cell.length_a   1.000
_cell.length_b   1.000
_cell.length_c   1.000
_cell.angle_alpha   90.00
_cell.angle_beta   90.00
_cell.angle_gamma   90.00
#
_symmetry.space_group_name_H-M   'P 1'
#
loop_
_entity.id
_entity.type
_entity.pdbx_description
1 polymer ?
#
loop_
_entity_poly.entity_id
_entity_poly.type
_entity_poly.pdbx_seq_one_letter_code
_entity_poly.pdbx_strand_id
1 'polypeptide(L)'
;GAAVVLPLKKEYGNTNKAFGMGVISAVVEPIAAIIGILLAYYGAGGIMMPWLLAFAAGMMIYVTVEELIPEAHLGEHSDFGTWGLMIGFMVMMILDVALG
;
A
#
# COMPACT_ATOMS: atom_id res chain seq x y z
N GLY A 1 3.21 -6.71 -1.81
CA GLY A 1 3.85 -7.89 -2.44
C GLY A 1 5.37 -7.75 -2.54
N ALA A 2 5.89 -7.21 -3.64
CA ALA A 2 7.35 -7.09 -3.86
C ALA A 2 8.08 -6.26 -2.79
N ALA A 3 7.44 -5.20 -2.28
CA ALA A 3 7.98 -4.38 -1.19
C ALA A 3 8.23 -5.17 0.11
N VAL A 4 7.48 -6.25 0.35
CA VAL A 4 7.65 -7.13 1.53
C VAL A 4 8.61 -8.28 1.22
N VAL A 5 8.59 -8.80 -0.02
CA VAL A 5 9.43 -9.94 -0.44
C VAL A 5 10.91 -9.56 -0.56
N LEU A 6 11.23 -8.34 -1.01
CA LEU A 6 12.60 -7.86 -1.17
C LEU A 6 13.39 -7.76 0.15
N PRO A 7 12.86 -7.17 1.23
CA PRO A 7 13.52 -7.18 2.54
C PRO A 7 13.55 -8.60 3.15
N LEU A 8 12.47 -9.38 3.06
CA LEU A 8 12.44 -10.77 3.55
C LEU A 8 13.45 -11.68 2.83
N LYS A 9 13.72 -11.42 1.54
CA LYS A 9 14.77 -12.15 0.80
C LYS A 9 16.16 -11.83 1.35
N LYS A 10 16.42 -10.58 1.76
CA LYS A 10 17.69 -10.20 2.40
C LYS A 10 17.86 -10.87 3.76
N GLU A 11 16.78 -11.08 4.51
CA GLU A 11 16.82 -11.77 5.81
C GLU A 11 16.92 -13.30 5.70
N TYR A 12 16.13 -13.95 4.84
CA TYR A 12 16.00 -15.42 4.83
C TYR A 12 16.81 -16.14 3.73
N GLY A 13 17.40 -15.40 2.78
CA GLY A 13 18.27 -15.94 1.73
C GLY A 13 17.62 -16.86 0.69
N ASN A 14 16.34 -17.22 0.82
CA ASN A 14 15.62 -18.12 -0.09
C ASN A 14 14.41 -17.42 -0.74
N THR A 15 14.49 -17.22 -2.06
CA THR A 15 13.47 -16.55 -2.89
C THR A 15 12.09 -17.20 -2.79
N ASN A 16 11.99 -18.52 -2.72
CA ASN A 16 10.69 -19.22 -2.72
C ASN A 16 9.96 -19.07 -1.38
N LYS A 17 10.71 -19.04 -0.27
CA LYS A 17 10.15 -18.81 1.07
C LYS A 17 9.72 -17.36 1.26
N ALA A 18 10.55 -16.41 0.80
CA ALA A 18 10.23 -14.98 0.85
C ALA A 18 8.98 -14.66 0.00
N PHE A 19 8.86 -15.26 -1.19
CA PHE A 19 7.67 -15.13 -2.02
C PHE A 19 6.43 -15.73 -1.34
N GLY A 20 6.53 -16.94 -0.79
CA GLY A 20 5.42 -17.57 -0.06
C GLY A 20 4.91 -16.72 1.10
N MET A 21 5.81 -16.13 1.89
CA MET A 21 5.45 -15.21 2.98
C MET A 21 4.83 -13.91 2.47
N GLY A 22 5.35 -13.34 1.38
CA GLY A 22 4.78 -12.13 0.78
C GLY A 22 3.38 -12.35 0.18
N VAL A 23 3.08 -13.56 -0.30
CA VAL A 23 1.73 -13.92 -0.74
C VAL A 23 0.79 -14.07 0.46
N ILE A 24 1.24 -14.71 1.54
CA ILE A 24 0.45 -14.86 2.77
C ILE A 24 0.09 -13.49 3.35
N SER A 25 1.01 -12.51 3.33
CA SER A 25 0.68 -11.15 3.80
C SER A 25 -0.32 -10.45 2.88
N ALA A 26 -0.26 -10.70 1.57
CA ALA A 26 -1.20 -10.11 0.60
C ALA A 26 -2.63 -10.65 0.79
N VAL A 27 -2.83 -11.83 1.38
CA VAL A 27 -4.16 -12.39 1.67
C VAL A 27 -4.92 -11.58 2.72
N VAL A 28 -4.24 -10.78 3.56
CA VAL A 28 -4.90 -9.89 4.52
C VAL A 28 -5.72 -8.80 3.82
N GLU A 29 -5.28 -8.32 2.65
CA GLU A 29 -5.97 -7.26 1.91
C GLU A 29 -7.39 -7.63 1.47
N PRO A 30 -7.66 -8.76 0.78
CA PRO A 30 -9.02 -9.14 0.40
C PRO A 30 -9.92 -9.43 1.61
N ILE A 31 -9.37 -9.95 2.72
CA ILE A 31 -10.14 -10.19 3.94
C ILE A 31 -10.61 -8.86 4.52
N ALA A 32 -9.70 -7.89 4.66
CA ALA A 32 -10.04 -6.54 5.12
C ALA A 32 -11.00 -5.83 4.15
N ALA A 33 -10.84 -6.01 2.85
CA ALA A 33 -11.73 -5.44 1.83
C ALA A 33 -13.17 -5.96 1.98
N ILE A 34 -13.36 -7.26 2.19
CA ILE A 34 -14.70 -7.85 2.41
C ILE A 34 -15.35 -7.26 3.67
N ILE A 35 -14.60 -7.12 4.76
CA ILE A 35 -15.09 -6.49 5.99
C ILE A 35 -15.47 -5.02 5.73
N GLY A 36 -14.63 -4.28 5.01
CA GLY A 36 -14.90 -2.89 4.63
C GLY A 36 -16.17 -2.74 3.80
N ILE A 37 -16.40 -3.64 2.84
CA ILE A 37 -17.62 -3.66 2.02
C ILE A 37 -18.85 -3.99 2.88
N LEU A 38 -18.77 -4.98 3.78
CA LEU A 38 -19.87 -5.31 4.68
C LEU A 38 -20.22 -4.15 5.60
N LEU A 39 -19.21 -3.47 6.17
CA LEU A 39 -19.42 -2.29 7.00
C LEU A 39 -20.03 -1.13 6.20
N ALA A 40 -19.56 -0.88 4.98
CA ALA A 40 -20.11 0.16 4.11
C ALA A 40 -21.55 -0.14 3.67
N TYR A 41 -21.88 -1.42 3.41
CA TYR A 41 -23.20 -1.84 2.94
C TYR A 41 -24.24 -1.85 4.07
N TYR A 42 -23.91 -2.41 5.24
CA TYR A 42 -24.84 -2.53 6.38
C TYR A 42 -24.85 -1.31 7.30
N GLY A 43 -23.80 -0.48 7.30
CA GLY A 43 -23.58 0.61 8.25
C GLY A 43 -24.33 1.92 8.00
N ALA A 44 -25.58 1.87 7.53
CA ALA A 44 -26.47 3.03 7.26
C ALA A 44 -26.40 3.64 5.84
N GLY A 45 -26.48 2.80 4.80
CA GLY A 45 -27.02 3.20 3.49
C GLY A 45 -26.31 4.39 2.81
N GLY A 46 -25.00 4.26 2.56
CA GLY A 46 -24.21 5.22 1.79
C GLY A 46 -23.66 6.41 2.59
N ILE A 47 -24.26 6.78 3.73
CA ILE A 47 -23.79 7.91 4.56
C ILE A 47 -22.44 7.64 5.24
N MET A 48 -22.15 6.37 5.53
CA MET A 48 -20.89 5.97 6.18
C MET A 48 -19.71 5.89 5.20
N MET A 49 -19.98 5.83 3.89
CA MET A 49 -18.95 5.63 2.86
C MET A 49 -17.91 6.77 2.83
N PRO A 50 -18.29 8.07 2.87
CA PRO A 50 -17.32 9.16 2.89
C PRO A 50 -16.42 9.14 4.12
N TRP A 51 -16.96 8.75 5.28
CA TRP A 51 -16.19 8.63 6.53
C TRP A 51 -15.18 7.49 6.48
N LEU A 52 -15.58 6.33 5.94
CA LEU A 52 -14.69 5.20 5.75
C LEU A 52 -13.59 5.51 4.74
N LEU A 53 -13.92 6.18 3.63
CA LEU A 53 -12.94 6.61 2.64
C LEU A 53 -11.97 7.65 3.21
N ALA A 54 -12.45 8.62 4.00
CA ALA A 54 -11.59 9.59 4.68
C ALA A 54 -10.65 8.91 5.68
N PHE A 55 -11.14 7.93 6.43
CA PHE A 55 -10.31 7.14 7.34
C PHE A 55 -9.25 6.33 6.59
N ALA A 56 -9.63 5.64 5.50
CA ALA A 56 -8.69 4.89 4.67
C ALA A 56 -7.62 5.80 4.04
N ALA A 57 -8.00 6.96 3.52
CA ALA A 57 -7.08 7.94 2.98
C ALA A 57 -6.10 8.44 4.06
N GLY A 58 -6.59 8.73 5.27
CA GLY A 58 -5.74 9.14 6.39
C GLY A 58 -4.72 8.07 6.79
N MET A 59 -5.13 6.81 6.88
CA MET A 59 -4.23 5.69 7.19
C MET A 59 -3.12 5.54 6.14
N MET A 60 -3.46 5.67 4.85
CA MET A 60 -2.47 5.59 3.77
C MET A 60 -1.47 6.75 3.80
N ILE A 61 -1.90 7.96 4.16
CA ILE A 61 -0.99 9.10 4.34
C ILE A 61 -0.04 8.84 5.52
N TYR A 62 -0.57 8.38 6.67
CA TYR A 62 0.25 8.08 7.85
C TYR A 62 1.34 7.04 7.56
N VAL A 63 0.96 5.89 7.00
CA VAL A 63 1.90 4.81 6.64
C VAL A 63 2.95 5.30 5.65
N THR A 64 2.56 6.12 4.67
CA THR A 64 3.51 6.65 3.69
C THR A 64 4.53 7.58 4.33
N VAL A 65 4.10 8.47 5.24
CA VAL A 65 4.98 9.45 5.87
C VAL A 65 5.90 8.84 6.91
N GLU A 66 5.38 7.93 7.75
CA GLU A 66 6.14 7.36 8.87
C GLU A 66 7.02 6.17 8.45
N GLU A 67 6.61 5.38 7.47
CA GLU A 67 7.32 4.16 7.09
C GLU A 67 7.99 4.30 5.70
N LEU A 68 7.20 4.60 4.66
CA LEU A 68 7.69 4.53 3.27
C LEU A 68 8.71 5.63 2.93
N ILE A 69 8.48 6.89 3.34
CA ILE A 69 9.41 8.00 3.06
C ILE A 69 10.76 7.81 3.78
N PRO A 70 10.80 7.47 5.08
CA PRO A 70 12.06 7.16 5.75
C PRO A 70 12.78 5.96 5.12
N GLU A 71 12.06 4.88 4.77
CA GLU A 71 12.65 3.72 4.12
C GLU A 71 13.25 4.06 2.75
N ALA A 72 12.60 4.93 1.97
CA ALA A 72 13.12 5.41 0.69
C ALA A 72 14.42 6.23 0.82
N HIS A 73 14.61 6.94 1.93
CA HIS A 73 15.82 7.75 2.19
C HIS A 73 16.92 7.01 2.96
N LEU A 74 16.62 5.84 3.55
CA LEU A 74 17.60 5.02 4.29
C LEU A 74 18.60 4.26 3.37
N GLY A 75 18.40 4.26 2.05
CA GLY A 75 19.33 3.68 1.08
C GLY A 75 20.50 4.61 0.72
N GLU A 76 21.65 4.05 0.29
CA GLU A 76 22.86 4.79 -0.12
C GLU A 76 22.62 5.83 -1.24
N HIS A 77 21.46 5.78 -1.91
CA HIS A 77 21.07 6.65 -3.02
C HIS A 77 19.69 7.29 -2.79
N SER A 78 19.60 8.20 -1.82
CA SER A 78 18.38 8.97 -1.47
C SER A 78 17.62 9.52 -2.69
N ASP A 79 18.35 10.04 -3.69
CA ASP A 79 17.76 10.68 -4.87
C ASP A 79 16.92 9.70 -5.70
N PHE A 80 17.29 8.42 -5.76
CA PHE A 80 16.53 7.40 -6.49
C PHE A 80 15.18 7.11 -5.83
N GLY A 81 15.09 7.17 -4.50
CA GLY A 81 13.84 7.05 -3.76
C GLY A 81 12.87 8.17 -4.12
N THR A 82 13.36 9.41 -4.16
CA THR A 82 12.57 10.58 -4.55
C THR A 82 12.10 10.49 -6.01
N TRP A 83 12.97 10.09 -6.95
CA TRP A 83 12.58 9.88 -8.35
C TRP A 83 11.52 8.78 -8.50
N GLY A 84 11.64 7.68 -7.75
CA GLY A 84 10.65 6.61 -7.72
C GLY A 84 9.27 7.08 -7.24
N LEU A 85 9.25 7.90 -6.18
CA LEU A 85 8.01 8.51 -5.68
C LEU A 85 7.38 9.45 -6.71
N MET A 86 8.18 10.32 -7.34
CA MET A 86 7.71 11.27 -8.35
C MET A 86 7.12 10.56 -9.58
N ILE A 87 7.78 9.51 -10.08
CA ILE A 87 7.28 8.71 -11.20
C ILE A 87 6.02 7.95 -10.81
N GLY A 88 5.99 7.32 -9.63
CA GLY A 88 4.82 6.60 -9.14
C GLY A 88 3.60 7.50 -9.00
N PHE A 89 3.78 8.70 -8.44
CA PHE A 89 2.74 9.71 -8.32
C PHE A 89 2.25 10.17 -9.71
N MET A 90 3.16 10.41 -10.65
CA MET A 90 2.82 10.79 -12.02
C MET A 90 1.98 9.71 -12.72
N VAL A 91 2.38 8.43 -12.62
CA VAL A 91 1.63 7.31 -13.20
C VAL A 91 0.23 7.23 -12.58
N MET A 92 0.13 7.36 -11.25
CA MET A 92 -1.18 7.34 -10.57
C MET A 92 -2.08 8.49 -11.03
N MET A 93 -1.56 9.71 -11.16
CA MET A 93 -2.32 10.86 -11.68
C MET A 93 -2.76 10.66 -13.13
N ILE A 94 -1.93 10.06 -13.98
CA ILE A 94 -2.32 9.72 -15.35
C ILE A 94 -3.45 8.69 -15.34
N LEU A 95 -3.34 7.66 -14.50
CA LEU A 95 -4.38 6.61 -14.39
C LEU A 95 -5.69 7.18 -13.86
N ASP A 96 -5.67 8.06 -12.86
CA ASP A 96 -6.86 8.73 -12.32
C ASP A 96 -7.57 9.57 -13.38
N VAL A 97 -6.82 10.36 -14.16
CA VAL A 97 -7.40 11.18 -15.24
C VAL A 97 -7.88 10.32 -16.42
N ALA A 98 -7.19 9.23 -16.74
CA ALA A 98 -7.52 8.38 -17.89
C ALA A 98 -8.68 7.40 -17.62
N LEU A 99 -8.79 6.88 -16.39
CA LEU A 99 -9.83 5.93 -15.98
C LEU A 99 -11.01 6.59 -15.26
N GLY A 100 -10.93 7.92 -15.05
CA GLY A 100 -11.89 8.74 -14.29
C GLY A 100 -13.35 8.38 -14.50
#